data_AF-A0A9E3C4B0-F1
#
_entry.id   AF-A0A9E3C4B0-F1
#
_cell.length_a   1.000
_cell.length_b   1.000
_cell.length_c   1.000
_cell.angle_alpha   90.00
_cell.angle_beta   90.00
_cell.angle_gamma   90.00
#
_symmetry.space_group_name_H-M   'P 1'
#
loop_
_entity.id
_entity.type
_entity.pdbx_description
1 polymer ?
#
loop_
_entity_poly.entity_id
_entity_poly.type
_entity_poly.pdbx_seq_one_letter_code
_entity_poly.pdbx_strand_id
1 'polypeptide(L)'
;MYRNENEAYAGMLCGHLRDMTERLRLLPAHLWDWAPAPPAPTARILTAHTWQWLVCDRQHLAEPDARRHPLVPAPPADPKAMCDLLAEETERWQALILSLTPEQLDAPRLQFNGRARGVRNFVCHMVQNSIYKHGQLTTLFFALGLDGDGPYTAPFPNDLYQSMRDADPSI
;
A
#
# COMPACT_ATOMS: atom_id res chain seq x y z
N MET A 1 1.30 -4.33 19.36
CA MET A 1 2.71 -4.78 19.28
C MET A 1 2.72 -6.06 18.44
N TYR A 2 3.50 -6.12 17.36
CA TYR A 2 3.59 -7.30 16.48
C TYR A 2 4.37 -8.42 17.17
N ARG A 3 3.92 -9.67 17.03
CA ARG A 3 4.50 -10.84 17.71
C ARG A 3 5.61 -11.51 16.91
N ASN A 4 5.65 -11.30 15.59
CA ASN A 4 6.68 -11.83 14.70
C ASN A 4 6.88 -10.94 13.46
N GLU A 5 7.89 -11.29 12.65
CA GLU A 5 8.24 -10.59 11.42
C GLU A 5 7.08 -10.54 10.41
N ASN A 6 6.34 -11.63 10.23
CA ASN A 6 5.22 -11.69 9.30
C ASN A 6 4.08 -10.76 9.71
N GLU A 7 3.73 -10.72 11.00
CA GLU A 7 2.73 -9.79 11.53
C GLU A 7 3.16 -8.33 11.32
N ALA A 8 4.46 -8.03 11.47
CA ALA A 8 4.99 -6.70 11.20
C ALA A 8 4.90 -6.35 9.70
N TYR A 9 5.31 -7.26 8.82
CA TYR A 9 5.20 -7.05 7.38
C TYR A 9 3.74 -6.89 6.92
N ALA A 10 2.85 -7.76 7.39
CA ALA A 10 1.43 -7.69 7.07
C ALA A 10 0.81 -6.40 7.62
N GLY A 11 1.13 -6.01 8.85
CA GLY A 11 0.66 -4.76 9.46
C GLY A 11 1.09 -3.53 8.65
N MET A 12 2.37 -3.44 8.28
CA MET A 12 2.88 -2.32 7.47
C MET A 12 2.28 -2.29 6.07
N LEU A 13 2.32 -3.41 5.34
CA LEU A 13 1.81 -3.46 3.97
C LEU A 13 0.30 -3.21 3.94
N CYS A 14 -0.47 -4.01 4.67
CA CYS A 14 -1.93 -3.97 4.61
C CYS A 14 -2.50 -2.73 5.29
N GLY A 15 -1.83 -2.17 6.30
CA GLY A 15 -2.21 -0.88 6.89
C GLY A 15 -2.18 0.23 5.83
N HIS A 16 -1.04 0.40 5.15
CA HIS A 16 -0.93 1.41 4.10
C HIS A 16 -1.87 1.18 2.92
N LEU A 17 -2.10 -0.08 2.51
CA LEU A 17 -3.03 -0.36 1.42
C LEU A 17 -4.50 -0.08 1.79
N ARG A 18 -4.90 -0.38 3.03
CA ARG A 18 -6.25 -0.05 3.53
C ARG A 18 -6.45 1.45 3.60
N ASP A 19 -5.53 2.17 4.24
CA ASP A 19 -5.57 3.64 4.32
C ASP A 19 -5.62 4.27 2.92
N MET A 20 -4.79 3.77 2.00
CA MET A 20 -4.77 4.24 0.61
C MET A 20 -6.13 3.98 -0.08
N THR A 21 -6.71 2.80 0.10
CA THR A 21 -8.01 2.43 -0.49
C THR A 21 -9.15 3.28 0.08
N GLU A 22 -9.17 3.50 1.40
CA GLU A 22 -10.15 4.34 2.08
C GLU A 22 -10.08 5.78 1.58
N ARG A 23 -8.87 6.35 1.49
CA ARG A 23 -8.65 7.67 0.90
C ARG A 23 -9.12 7.74 -0.54
N LEU A 24 -8.73 6.80 -1.41
CA LEU A 24 -9.14 6.78 -2.82
C LEU A 24 -10.66 6.78 -3.01
N ARG A 25 -11.41 6.14 -2.10
CA ARG A 25 -12.88 6.13 -2.12
C ARG A 25 -13.51 7.49 -1.81
N LEU A 26 -12.78 8.39 -1.15
CA LEU A 26 -13.21 9.78 -0.90
C LEU A 26 -12.96 10.70 -2.09
N LEU A 27 -12.08 10.32 -3.03
CA LEU A 27 -11.71 11.16 -4.16
C LEU A 27 -12.86 11.24 -5.18
N PRO A 28 -13.38 12.44 -5.50
CA PRO A 28 -14.39 12.60 -6.55
C PRO A 28 -13.95 12.00 -7.89
N ALA A 29 -14.84 11.29 -8.57
CA ALA A 29 -14.50 10.54 -9.79
C ALA A 29 -13.85 11.41 -10.89
N HIS A 30 -14.25 12.68 -11.01
CA HIS A 30 -13.69 13.62 -12.00
C HIS A 30 -12.27 14.09 -11.67
N LEU A 31 -11.75 13.82 -10.47
CA LEU A 31 -10.40 14.18 -10.02
C LEU A 31 -9.41 13.00 -10.09
N TRP A 32 -9.86 11.80 -10.48
CA TRP A 32 -8.98 10.62 -10.58
C TRP A 32 -7.83 10.77 -11.59
N ASP A 33 -8.05 11.63 -12.59
CA ASP A 33 -7.09 11.95 -13.65
C ASP A 33 -6.43 13.32 -13.46
N TRP A 34 -6.70 14.00 -12.33
CA TRP A 34 -6.03 15.25 -11.99
C TRP A 34 -4.62 14.98 -11.43
N ALA A 35 -3.69 15.89 -11.74
CA ALA A 35 -2.35 15.91 -11.18
C ALA A 35 -1.89 17.37 -10.94
N PRO A 36 -1.03 17.62 -9.92
CA PRO A 36 -0.56 18.96 -9.60
C PRO A 36 0.42 19.53 -10.64
N ALA A 37 1.02 18.66 -11.46
CA ALA A 37 1.90 19.03 -12.58
C ALA A 37 1.92 17.91 -13.63
N PRO A 38 2.22 18.20 -14.91
CA PRO A 38 2.27 17.18 -15.97
C PRO A 38 3.14 15.92 -15.69
N PRO A 39 4.31 16.00 -15.03
CA PRO A 39 5.09 14.80 -14.72
C PRO A 39 4.62 14.06 -13.46
N ALA A 40 3.71 14.64 -12.68
CA ALA A 40 3.22 14.02 -11.45
C ALA A 40 2.19 12.92 -11.77
N PRO A 41 2.18 11.80 -11.04
CA PRO A 41 1.20 10.75 -11.26
C PRO A 41 -0.20 11.18 -10.78
N THR A 42 -1.22 10.73 -11.48
CA THR A 42 -2.62 10.88 -11.06
C THR A 42 -3.01 9.77 -10.08
N ALA A 43 -4.13 9.92 -9.37
CA ALA A 43 -4.66 8.87 -8.50
C ALA A 43 -4.91 7.57 -9.28
N ARG A 44 -5.39 7.65 -10.54
CA ARG A 44 -5.54 6.49 -11.43
C ARG A 44 -4.22 5.76 -11.64
N ILE A 45 -3.16 6.50 -12.02
CA ILE A 45 -1.84 5.91 -12.28
C ILE A 45 -1.28 5.26 -11.01
N LEU A 46 -1.39 5.95 -9.86
CA LEU A 46 -0.91 5.43 -8.58
C LEU A 46 -1.62 4.12 -8.20
N THR A 47 -2.94 4.10 -8.30
CA THR A 47 -3.75 2.94 -7.90
C THR A 47 -3.53 1.75 -8.83
N ALA A 48 -3.56 1.98 -10.15
CA ALA A 48 -3.32 0.95 -11.14
C ALA A 48 -1.91 0.34 -10.99
N HIS A 49 -0.88 1.18 -10.86
CA HIS A 49 0.49 0.73 -10.68
C HIS A 49 0.66 -0.07 -9.39
N THR A 50 0.06 0.38 -8.28
CA THR A 50 0.13 -0.32 -6.99
C THR A 50 -0.49 -1.71 -7.08
N TRP A 51 -1.72 -1.79 -7.60
CA TRP A 51 -2.42 -3.07 -7.76
C TRP A 51 -1.68 -4.03 -8.71
N GLN A 52 -1.20 -3.56 -9.86
CA GLN A 52 -0.47 -4.42 -10.80
C GLN A 52 0.77 -5.04 -10.16
N TRP A 53 1.56 -4.25 -9.42
CA TRP A 53 2.74 -4.77 -8.73
C TRP A 53 2.40 -5.72 -7.58
N LEU A 54 1.33 -5.46 -6.83
CA LEU A 54 0.83 -6.41 -5.82
C LEU A 54 0.51 -7.76 -6.46
N VAL A 55 -0.21 -7.77 -7.58
CA VAL A 55 -0.55 -9.02 -8.27
C VAL A 55 0.72 -9.72 -8.78
N CYS A 56 1.58 -8.99 -9.49
CA CYS A 56 2.84 -9.51 -10.04
C CYS A 56 3.73 -10.14 -8.97
N ASP A 57 4.01 -9.43 -7.89
CA ASP A 57 4.89 -9.93 -6.84
C ASP A 57 4.24 -11.10 -6.11
N ARG A 58 2.92 -11.08 -5.87
CA ARG A 58 2.23 -12.25 -5.29
C ARG A 58 2.34 -13.49 -6.17
N GLN A 59 2.27 -13.32 -7.50
CA GLN A 59 2.50 -14.43 -8.43
C GLN A 59 3.92 -14.99 -8.30
N HIS A 60 4.95 -14.16 -8.10
CA HIS A 60 6.31 -14.63 -7.81
C HIS A 60 6.38 -15.46 -6.52
N LEU A 61 5.63 -15.10 -5.48
CA LEU A 61 5.61 -15.89 -4.23
C LEU A 61 4.97 -17.27 -4.45
N ALA A 62 3.89 -17.34 -5.22
CA ALA A 62 3.12 -18.56 -5.48
C ALA A 62 3.71 -19.48 -6.55
N GLU A 63 4.29 -18.92 -7.61
CA GLU A 63 4.91 -19.63 -8.73
C GLU A 63 6.34 -19.11 -8.95
N PRO A 64 7.38 -19.91 -8.63
CA PRO A 64 8.77 -19.48 -8.75
C PRO A 64 9.25 -19.19 -10.17
N ASP A 65 8.63 -19.78 -11.20
CA ASP A 65 8.99 -19.53 -12.60
C ASP A 65 8.10 -18.44 -13.21
N ALA A 66 8.66 -17.25 -13.39
CA ALA A 66 7.97 -16.10 -13.98
C ALA A 66 7.39 -16.35 -15.38
N ARG A 67 7.90 -17.35 -16.12
CA ARG A 67 7.36 -17.71 -17.46
C ARG A 67 6.00 -18.40 -17.38
N ARG A 68 5.61 -18.86 -16.20
CA ARG A 68 4.33 -19.54 -15.93
C ARG A 68 3.28 -18.59 -15.35
N HIS A 69 3.63 -17.32 -15.18
CA HIS A 69 2.75 -16.30 -14.61
C HIS A 69 1.63 -15.94 -15.59
N PRO A 70 0.36 -15.96 -15.16
CA PRO A 70 -0.71 -15.43 -15.98
C PRO A 70 -0.56 -13.91 -16.11
N LEU A 71 -0.86 -13.38 -17.29
CA LEU A 71 -0.88 -11.95 -17.51
C LEU A 71 -1.83 -11.28 -16.52
N VAL A 72 -1.36 -10.21 -15.88
CA VAL A 72 -2.22 -9.37 -15.04
C VAL A 72 -3.22 -8.65 -15.96
N PRO A 73 -4.53 -8.71 -15.69
CA PRO A 73 -5.53 -8.07 -16.53
C PRO A 73 -5.35 -6.55 -16.53
N ALA A 74 -5.89 -5.89 -17.55
CA ALA A 74 -5.91 -4.44 -17.60
C ALA A 74 -6.72 -3.89 -16.40
N PRO A 75 -6.25 -2.83 -15.72
CA PRO A 75 -6.99 -2.23 -14.63
C PRO A 75 -8.31 -1.63 -15.14
N PRO A 76 -9.42 -1.73 -14.37
CA PRO A 76 -10.68 -1.14 -14.77
C PRO A 76 -10.61 0.39 -14.80
N ALA A 77 -11.38 1.00 -15.71
CA ALA A 77 -11.50 2.45 -15.78
C ALA A 77 -12.37 3.03 -14.64
N ASP A 78 -13.29 2.24 -14.09
CA ASP A 78 -14.16 2.67 -13.00
C ASP A 78 -13.39 2.77 -11.67
N PRO A 79 -13.37 3.96 -11.03
CA PRO A 79 -12.75 4.18 -9.73
C PRO A 79 -13.13 3.17 -8.65
N LYS A 80 -14.44 2.84 -8.56
CA LYS A 80 -14.94 1.96 -7.52
C LYS A 80 -14.43 0.54 -7.73
N ALA A 81 -14.53 0.02 -8.96
CA ALA A 81 -13.99 -1.28 -9.32
C ALA A 81 -12.47 -1.37 -9.07
N MET A 82 -11.73 -0.30 -9.33
CA MET A 82 -10.29 -0.24 -9.04
C MET A 82 -10.00 -0.32 -7.53
N CYS A 83 -10.77 0.41 -6.70
CA CYS A 83 -10.63 0.33 -5.24
C CYS A 83 -11.00 -1.05 -4.70
N ASP A 84 -12.03 -1.69 -5.26
CA ASP A 84 -12.47 -3.01 -4.84
C ASP A 84 -11.40 -4.09 -5.18
N LEU A 85 -10.74 -3.99 -6.34
CA LEU A 85 -9.59 -4.84 -6.67
C LEU A 85 -8.41 -4.64 -5.72
N LEU A 86 -8.11 -3.40 -5.33
CA LEU A 86 -7.04 -3.10 -4.39
C LEU A 86 -7.35 -3.65 -2.99
N ALA A 87 -8.59 -3.52 -2.53
CA ALA A 87 -9.05 -4.08 -1.26
C ALA A 87 -8.94 -5.61 -1.25
N GLU A 88 -9.41 -6.27 -2.31
CA GLU A 88 -9.31 -7.72 -2.44
C GLU A 88 -7.85 -8.20 -2.43
N GLU A 89 -6.99 -7.52 -3.19
CA GLU A 89 -5.57 -7.87 -3.25
C GLU A 89 -4.86 -7.63 -1.91
N THR A 90 -5.30 -6.65 -1.13
CA THR A 90 -4.81 -6.41 0.24
C THR A 90 -5.08 -7.61 1.17
N GLU A 91 -6.27 -8.18 1.10
CA GLU A 91 -6.64 -9.36 1.91
C GLU A 91 -5.85 -10.61 1.46
N ARG A 92 -5.63 -10.78 0.16
CA ARG A 92 -4.79 -11.87 -0.38
C ARG A 92 -3.34 -11.76 0.11
N TRP A 93 -2.78 -10.56 0.14
CA TRP A 93 -1.45 -10.32 0.68
C TRP A 93 -1.37 -10.55 2.18
N GLN A 94 -2.39 -10.13 2.95
CA GLN A 94 -2.43 -10.38 4.38
C GLN A 94 -2.41 -11.87 4.68
N ALA A 95 -3.32 -12.63 4.04
CA ALA A 95 -3.41 -14.08 4.21
C ALA A 95 -2.08 -14.76 3.81
N LEU A 96 -1.49 -14.36 2.69
CA LEU A 96 -0.22 -14.91 2.21
C LEU A 96 0.91 -14.66 3.20
N ILE A 97 1.17 -13.40 3.59
CA ILE A 97 2.29 -13.08 4.48
C ILE A 97 2.14 -13.82 5.81
N LEU A 98 0.94 -13.86 6.39
CA LEU A 98 0.71 -14.56 7.66
C LEU A 98 0.87 -16.09 7.54
N SER A 99 0.77 -16.65 6.34
CA SER A 99 0.96 -18.09 6.10
C SER A 99 2.41 -18.52 5.89
N LEU A 100 3.33 -17.58 5.62
CA LEU A 100 4.72 -17.90 5.29
C LEU A 100 5.47 -18.42 6.53
N THR A 101 6.24 -19.49 6.37
CA THR A 101 7.22 -19.91 7.39
C THR A 101 8.52 -19.10 7.26
N PRO A 102 9.37 -19.05 8.30
CA PRO A 102 10.69 -18.42 8.22
C PRO A 102 11.55 -18.95 7.06
N GLU A 103 11.54 -20.26 6.82
CA GLU A 103 12.30 -20.90 5.73
C GLU A 103 11.77 -20.48 4.35
N GLN A 104 10.46 -20.28 4.24
CA GLN A 104 9.85 -19.82 3.00
C GLN A 104 10.20 -18.36 2.68
N LEU A 105 10.42 -17.51 3.69
CA LEU A 105 10.87 -16.13 3.49
C LEU A 105 12.26 -16.07 2.83
N ASP A 106 13.12 -17.05 3.08
CA ASP A 106 14.47 -17.10 2.52
C ASP A 106 14.53 -17.84 1.18
N ALA A 107 13.44 -18.50 0.77
CA ALA A 107 13.39 -19.27 -0.46
C ALA A 107 13.56 -18.38 -1.71
N PRO A 108 14.35 -18.80 -2.71
CA PRO A 108 14.54 -18.02 -3.92
C PRO A 108 13.30 -18.06 -4.83
N ARG A 109 13.07 -16.96 -5.55
CA ARG A 109 12.09 -16.81 -6.64
C ARG A 109 12.75 -16.08 -7.81
N LEU A 110 12.40 -16.44 -9.05
CA LEU A 110 12.92 -15.77 -10.24
C LEU A 110 12.12 -14.51 -10.53
N GLN A 111 12.81 -13.36 -10.65
CA GLN A 111 12.21 -12.09 -11.05
C GLN A 111 12.09 -11.99 -12.59
N PHE A 112 11.37 -10.97 -13.08
CA PHE A 112 11.23 -10.65 -14.52
C PHE A 112 12.55 -10.50 -15.30
N ASN A 113 13.65 -10.13 -14.63
CA ASN A 113 14.98 -10.01 -15.26
C ASN A 113 15.82 -11.29 -15.16
N GLY A 114 15.22 -12.41 -14.74
CA GLY A 114 15.89 -13.71 -14.58
C GLY A 114 16.77 -13.82 -13.33
N ARG A 115 16.90 -12.77 -12.52
CA ARG A 115 17.68 -12.84 -11.27
C ARG A 115 16.84 -13.43 -10.14
N ALA A 116 17.47 -14.26 -9.31
CA ALA A 116 16.84 -14.79 -8.12
C ALA A 116 16.81 -13.73 -7.01
N ARG A 117 15.66 -13.59 -6.34
CA ARG A 117 15.51 -12.85 -5.08
C ARG A 117 14.79 -13.72 -4.07
N GLY A 118 15.09 -13.55 -2.78
CA GLY A 118 14.36 -14.23 -1.71
C GLY A 118 12.92 -13.70 -1.59
N VAL A 119 11.99 -14.52 -1.12
CA VAL A 119 10.59 -14.12 -0.84
C VAL A 119 10.53 -12.88 0.05
N ARG A 120 11.40 -12.78 1.07
CA ARG A 120 11.55 -11.61 1.94
C ARG A 120 11.81 -10.32 1.15
N ASN A 121 12.60 -10.39 0.08
CA ASN A 121 12.86 -9.23 -0.77
C ASN A 121 11.61 -8.78 -1.53
N PHE A 122 10.76 -9.70 -1.99
CA PHE A 122 9.48 -9.36 -2.62
C PHE A 122 8.51 -8.73 -1.62
N VAL A 123 8.42 -9.27 -0.40
CA VAL A 123 7.60 -8.67 0.67
C VAL A 123 8.09 -7.25 1.01
N CYS A 124 9.39 -7.07 1.21
CA CYS A 124 9.97 -5.75 1.46
C CYS A 124 9.76 -4.77 0.30
N HIS A 125 9.90 -5.24 -0.94
CA HIS A 125 9.61 -4.43 -2.13
C HIS A 125 8.17 -3.94 -2.11
N MET A 126 7.20 -4.80 -1.78
CA MET A 126 5.80 -4.38 -1.73
C MET A 126 5.48 -3.45 -0.56
N VAL A 127 6.11 -3.62 0.60
CA VAL A 127 6.02 -2.65 1.70
C VAL A 127 6.53 -1.28 1.25
N GLN A 128 7.72 -1.22 0.66
CA GLN A 128 8.31 0.02 0.16
C GLN A 128 7.47 0.68 -0.92
N ASN A 129 7.00 -0.10 -1.91
CA ASN A 129 6.14 0.41 -2.96
C ASN A 129 4.83 0.98 -2.40
N SER A 130 4.17 0.29 -1.46
CA SER A 130 2.91 0.76 -0.88
C SER A 130 3.09 2.02 -0.04
N ILE A 131 4.15 2.11 0.78
CA ILE A 131 4.48 3.34 1.53
C ILE A 131 4.71 4.50 0.58
N TYR A 132 5.54 4.28 -0.45
CA TYR A 132 5.87 5.31 -1.43
C TYR A 132 4.63 5.81 -2.18
N LYS A 133 3.76 4.91 -2.65
CA LYS A 133 2.54 5.25 -3.38
C LYS A 133 1.50 5.93 -2.49
N HIS A 134 1.36 5.49 -1.26
CA HIS A 134 0.51 6.13 -0.27
C HIS A 134 0.96 7.57 0.00
N GLY A 135 2.26 7.82 0.16
CA GLY A 135 2.79 9.19 0.31
C GLY A 135 2.54 10.08 -0.91
N GLN A 136 2.62 9.52 -2.12
CA GLN A 136 2.24 10.24 -3.35
C GLN A 136 0.73 10.59 -3.35
N LEU A 137 -0.13 9.66 -2.91
CA LEU A 137 -1.56 9.91 -2.80
C LEU A 137 -1.88 11.01 -1.77
N THR A 138 -1.24 10.98 -0.61
CA THR A 138 -1.40 12.04 0.41
C THR A 138 -1.05 13.41 -0.14
N THR A 139 0.00 13.51 -0.96
CA THR A 139 0.35 14.77 -1.63
C THR A 139 -0.76 15.25 -2.58
N LEU A 140 -1.45 14.34 -3.28
CA LEU A 140 -2.60 14.70 -4.12
C LEU A 140 -3.77 15.23 -3.28
N PHE A 141 -4.09 14.57 -2.17
CA PHE A 141 -5.15 15.00 -1.26
C PHE A 141 -4.88 16.39 -0.69
N PHE A 142 -3.65 16.62 -0.24
CA PHE A 142 -3.20 17.92 0.22
C PHE A 142 -3.36 19.00 -0.87
N ALA A 143 -2.90 18.72 -2.09
CA ALA A 143 -2.97 19.68 -3.20
C ALA A 143 -4.41 19.98 -3.67
N LEU A 144 -5.34 19.04 -3.47
CA LEU A 144 -6.77 19.20 -3.75
C LEU A 144 -7.55 19.83 -2.58
N GLY A 145 -6.92 20.07 -1.43
CA GLY A 145 -7.59 20.56 -0.23
C GLY A 145 -8.55 19.55 0.39
N LEU A 146 -8.29 18.24 0.22
CA LEU A 146 -9.15 17.16 0.73
C LEU A 146 -8.74 16.66 2.13
N ASP A 147 -7.62 17.16 2.67
CA ASP A 147 -7.09 16.76 3.99
C ASP A 147 -7.55 17.66 5.15
N GLY A 148 -8.56 18.53 4.95
CA GLY A 148 -9.19 19.31 6.03
C GLY A 148 -9.89 20.59 5.58
N ASP A 149 -10.71 21.16 6.46
CA ASP A 149 -11.57 22.33 6.17
C ASP A 149 -10.89 23.69 6.47
N GLY A 150 -9.57 23.72 6.70
CA GLY A 150 -8.85 24.94 7.11
C GLY A 150 -7.33 24.85 7.00
N PRO A 151 -6.60 25.89 7.46
CA PRO A 151 -5.14 25.89 7.45
C PRO A 151 -4.59 24.69 8.20
N TYR A 152 -3.64 23.98 7.58
CA TYR A 152 -2.99 22.85 8.22
C TYR A 152 -2.36 23.28 9.56
N THR A 153 -2.83 22.67 10.65
CA THR A 153 -2.27 22.83 11.99
C THR A 153 -1.73 21.47 12.41
N ALA A 154 -0.40 21.31 12.39
CA ALA A 154 0.21 20.06 12.81
C ALA A 154 -0.06 19.83 14.31
N PRO A 155 -0.70 18.72 14.72
CA PRO A 155 -0.75 18.38 16.12
C PRO A 155 0.69 18.08 16.59
N PHE A 156 1.20 18.86 17.54
CA PHE A 156 2.48 18.54 18.16
C PHE A 156 2.26 17.42 19.18
N PRO A 157 3.08 16.34 19.18
CA PRO A 157 2.91 15.23 20.11
C PRO A 157 2.88 15.66 21.57
N ASN A 158 3.58 16.74 21.93
CA ASN A 158 3.59 17.30 23.27
C ASN A 158 2.22 17.76 23.75
N ASP A 159 1.39 18.33 22.88
CA ASP A 159 0.05 18.79 23.24
C ASP A 159 -0.86 17.60 23.57
N LEU A 160 -0.69 16.50 22.82
CA LEU A 160 -1.37 15.23 23.09
C LEU A 160 -0.87 14.62 24.40
N TYR A 161 0.44 14.53 24.62
CA TYR A 161 1.01 14.02 25.87
C TYR A 161 0.53 14.82 27.08
N GLN A 162 0.46 16.14 26.95
CA GLN A 162 -0.06 17.02 27.99
C GLN A 162 -1.53 16.70 28.28
N SER A 163 -2.37 16.59 27.24
CA SER A 163 -3.78 16.24 27.43
C SER A 163 -4.00 14.87 28.09
N MET A 164 -3.12 13.89 27.80
CA MET A 164 -3.18 12.56 28.41
C MET A 164 -2.80 12.60 29.89
N ARG A 165 -1.77 13.38 30.25
CA ARG A 165 -1.38 13.62 31.65
C ARG A 165 -2.44 14.39 32.43
N ASP A 166 -3.08 15.35 31.79
CA ASP A 166 -4.15 16.14 32.40
C ASP A 166 -5.41 15.28 32.63
N ALA A 167 -5.67 14.31 31.76
CA ALA A 167 -6.79 13.37 31.86
C ALA A 167 -6.54 12.22 32.86
N ASP A 168 -5.28 11.81 33.06
CA ASP A 168 -4.87 10.84 34.07
C ASP A 168 -3.52 11.27 34.68
N PRO A 169 -3.54 11.93 35.86
CA PRO A 169 -2.35 12.43 36.52
C PRO A 169 -1.37 11.35 37.00
N SER A 170 -1.74 10.07 36.87
CA SER A 170 -0.89 8.94 37.25
C SER A 170 0.05 8.47 36.13
N ILE A 171 -0.04 9.07 34.94
CA ILE A 171 0.81 8.82 33.75
C ILE A 171 1.98 9.83 33.66
#